data_AF-A0AAN9K3E7-F1
#
_entry.id   AF-A0AAN9K3E7-F1
#
_cell.length_a   1.000
_cell.length_b   1.000
_cell.length_c   1.000
_cell.angle_alpha   90.00
_cell.angle_beta   90.00
_cell.angle_gamma   90.00
#
_symmetry.space_group_name_H-M   'P 1'
#
loop_
_entity.id
_entity.type
_entity.pdbx_description
1 polymer ?
#
loop_
_entity_poly.entity_id
_entity_poly.type
_entity_poly.pdbx_seq_one_letter_code
_entity_poly.pdbx_strand_id
1 'polypeptide(L)'
;MNYNLGEYLVTYACVVRCNITLSHPSENPTPKPRNTTTPQTLSSTLSKPITQTQESTTLIMELSSSFSLSPKPCSSTSHNHHSFSSSLSPFPIQVFIRNTKSRNPTSQNSFRILAVALDPQKDLPKNSPQQLLRELAERKRATSPKKGPPRRFILRPPIDDNKLAERFLNSPQLSLKSFPLLSSCLPSSRLNNADKLWIDEYLLEAKQALGCSLELSETLGDDNPAKNFDTLLYLAFQHPSCERTKARNMRSGHSRLSFLGQYVLELALAELFLQRYPRESPGPMRERVFGLIGKRNLPKWIKAASLQNLVFPYDNMDKMLRKEKEGPVKSVFWALFGAIYLCFGMAEVYRVLFEVFGMDPEAEDCQPRLRRQLEDVDYVSTEFEGKLSWHDIVAYKPPADALFAHPRLFRACVPPGMHRFRGNIWDFENRPQVMTTLGYPLEMTDSIPEITEARNIELGLGLQLSFMHPSKYKFEHPRFCYERLEYIGQKIQDLVMAERLLMKHLDAPGLWLQQRHRGLLMNKYCGRYLRGKHLHRFIIYDEKVQDTYEHNRRKRNPATTAVQQALHGLSYLVYGKRDVRRLMFEVFDFEQIQPKEV
;
A
#
# COMPACT_ATOMS: atom_id res chain seq x y z
N MET A 1 -55.23 -20.03 20.07
CA MET A 1 -56.01 -19.18 19.14
C MET A 1 -55.06 -18.66 18.07
N ASN A 2 -55.54 -18.44 16.85
CA ASN A 2 -54.73 -17.86 15.78
C ASN A 2 -54.60 -16.34 16.00
N TYR A 3 -53.48 -15.75 15.58
CA TYR A 3 -53.43 -14.76 14.50
C TYR A 3 -52.01 -14.72 13.91
N ASN A 4 -51.84 -14.11 12.74
CA ASN A 4 -50.67 -14.27 11.87
C ASN A 4 -50.44 -12.98 11.04
N LEU A 5 -49.25 -12.86 10.45
CA LEU A 5 -48.78 -11.82 9.51
C LEU A 5 -48.51 -10.42 10.10
N GLY A 6 -47.50 -9.74 9.56
CA GLY A 6 -47.05 -8.41 9.99
C GLY A 6 -45.58 -8.14 9.64
N GLU A 7 -45.24 -8.08 8.35
CA GLU A 7 -43.88 -7.72 7.89
C GLU A 7 -43.57 -6.24 8.16
N TYR A 8 -42.35 -5.92 8.58
CA TYR A 8 -41.78 -4.58 8.43
C TYR A 8 -40.28 -4.63 8.10
N LEU A 9 -39.93 -4.18 6.89
CA LEU A 9 -38.56 -3.78 6.59
C LEU A 9 -38.24 -2.47 7.33
N VAL A 10 -37.03 -2.34 7.86
CA VAL A 10 -36.47 -1.03 8.24
C VAL A 10 -35.10 -0.85 7.61
N THR A 11 -35.08 -0.18 6.46
CA THR A 11 -33.87 0.31 5.79
C THR A 11 -33.29 1.50 6.55
N TYR A 12 -32.33 1.26 7.45
CA TYR A 12 -31.59 2.33 8.11
C TYR A 12 -30.56 2.98 7.17
N ALA A 13 -31.03 3.94 6.37
CA ALA A 13 -30.18 4.96 5.79
C ALA A 13 -29.76 5.94 6.90
N CYS A 14 -28.46 6.04 7.18
CA CYS A 14 -27.96 6.96 8.20
C CYS A 14 -27.90 8.39 7.63
N VAL A 15 -28.98 9.15 7.83
CA VAL A 15 -29.07 10.59 7.50
C VAL A 15 -29.63 11.31 8.73
N VAL A 16 -28.74 11.75 9.62
CA VAL A 16 -29.14 12.46 10.84
C VAL A 16 -29.38 13.94 10.51
N ARG A 17 -30.65 14.34 10.39
CA ARG A 17 -31.06 15.72 10.10
C ARG A 17 -31.89 16.29 11.25
N CYS A 18 -31.23 16.71 12.33
CA CYS A 18 -31.89 17.28 13.50
C CYS A 18 -32.32 18.74 13.24
N ASN A 19 -33.60 18.95 12.95
CA ASN A 19 -34.24 20.24 13.19
C ASN A 19 -34.56 20.37 14.69
N ILE A 20 -33.97 21.36 15.37
CA ILE A 20 -34.33 21.70 16.75
C ILE A 20 -35.23 22.94 16.73
N THR A 21 -36.48 22.77 17.13
CA THR A 21 -37.40 23.88 17.43
C THR A 21 -37.03 24.51 18.77
N LEU A 22 -36.58 25.76 18.77
CA LEU A 22 -36.34 26.53 19.99
C LEU A 22 -37.60 27.35 20.37
N SER A 23 -37.96 27.30 21.64
CA SER A 23 -38.97 28.16 22.27
C SER A 23 -38.32 29.31 23.04
N HIS A 24 -38.93 30.50 22.98
CA HIS A 24 -38.56 31.66 23.80
C HIS A 24 -39.27 31.62 25.17
N PRO A 25 -38.75 32.36 26.17
CA PRO A 25 -39.32 33.70 26.44
C PRO A 25 -38.30 34.81 26.84
N SER A 26 -38.71 36.08 26.62
CA SER A 26 -38.47 37.35 27.36
C SER A 26 -37.12 37.69 28.06
N GLU A 27 -36.64 38.95 28.17
CA GLU A 27 -37.11 40.28 27.69
C GLU A 27 -35.99 41.37 27.85
N ASN A 28 -35.86 42.30 26.88
CA ASN A 28 -35.57 43.77 27.00
C ASN A 28 -34.38 44.35 27.83
N PRO A 29 -33.97 45.64 27.64
CA PRO A 29 -33.75 46.37 26.37
C PRO A 29 -32.54 47.37 26.33
N THR A 30 -32.00 47.63 25.12
CA THR A 30 -31.42 48.92 24.60
C THR A 30 -30.23 49.63 25.34
N PRO A 31 -29.56 50.69 24.80
CA PRO A 31 -29.72 51.41 23.52
C PRO A 31 -28.47 51.56 22.60
N LYS A 32 -28.72 52.15 21.41
CA LYS A 32 -27.82 52.65 20.34
C LYS A 32 -27.26 54.06 20.68
N PRO A 33 -26.31 54.72 19.94
CA PRO A 33 -26.20 54.85 18.46
C PRO A 33 -24.73 54.90 17.90
N ARG A 34 -24.34 55.39 16.69
CA ARG A 34 -24.89 56.38 15.71
C ARG A 34 -24.26 56.27 14.29
N ASN A 35 -25.05 56.53 13.22
CA ASN A 35 -24.69 57.13 11.90
C ASN A 35 -23.72 56.37 10.92
N THR A 36 -23.66 56.62 9.58
CA THR A 36 -24.20 57.72 8.71
C THR A 36 -24.47 57.32 7.22
N THR A 37 -25.58 57.80 6.63
CA THR A 37 -25.89 58.21 5.20
C THR A 37 -25.30 57.45 3.97
N THR A 38 -26.04 56.84 3.00
CA THR A 38 -27.07 57.32 1.98
C THR A 38 -26.58 58.30 0.89
N PRO A 39 -27.22 58.45 -0.30
CA PRO A 39 -28.11 57.56 -1.14
C PRO A 39 -27.92 57.69 -2.69
N GLN A 40 -28.75 56.99 -3.51
CA GLN A 40 -29.54 57.46 -4.71
C GLN A 40 -30.03 56.25 -5.57
N THR A 41 -31.34 55.93 -5.71
CA THR A 41 -32.36 56.36 -6.72
C THR A 41 -32.03 55.98 -8.18
N LEU A 42 -32.91 55.41 -9.04
CA LEU A 42 -34.39 55.23 -9.17
C LEU A 42 -34.67 53.90 -9.98
N SER A 43 -35.86 53.40 -10.41
CA SER A 43 -37.28 53.84 -10.49
C SER A 43 -38.29 52.65 -10.38
N SER A 44 -39.57 52.85 -10.77
CA SER A 44 -40.70 51.90 -10.95
C SER A 44 -40.96 51.61 -12.47
N THR A 45 -41.93 50.80 -12.98
CA THR A 45 -43.39 50.64 -12.71
C THR A 45 -44.04 49.26 -13.11
N LEU A 46 -45.36 49.15 -12.81
CA LEU A 46 -46.40 48.13 -13.09
C LEU A 46 -46.50 47.67 -14.59
N SER A 47 -47.23 46.63 -15.03
CA SER A 47 -48.56 46.11 -14.57
C SER A 47 -48.90 44.63 -14.91
N LYS A 48 -50.17 44.22 -14.67
CA LYS A 48 -50.86 42.91 -14.84
C LYS A 48 -52.20 43.16 -15.60
N PRO A 49 -53.04 42.14 -15.94
CA PRO A 49 -52.82 40.75 -16.38
C PRO A 49 -53.65 40.40 -17.65
N ILE A 50 -53.80 39.11 -18.01
CA ILE A 50 -55.03 38.53 -18.60
C ILE A 50 -55.09 37.01 -18.31
N THR A 51 -56.30 36.42 -18.32
CA THR A 51 -56.63 35.04 -17.91
C THR A 51 -56.99 34.14 -19.10
N GLN A 52 -56.88 32.81 -18.94
CA GLN A 52 -58.03 31.87 -19.01
C GLN A 52 -57.66 30.39 -18.76
N THR A 53 -58.58 29.68 -18.06
CA THR A 53 -58.95 28.23 -18.09
C THR A 53 -57.87 27.13 -18.13
N GLN A 54 -57.89 26.13 -17.22
CA GLN A 54 -58.76 24.93 -17.21
C GLN A 54 -58.62 24.05 -18.48
N GLU A 55 -58.59 22.72 -18.40
CA GLU A 55 -59.20 21.85 -17.38
C GLU A 55 -58.41 20.55 -17.09
N SER A 56 -58.89 19.73 -16.16
CA SER A 56 -58.24 18.51 -15.67
C SER A 56 -59.06 17.25 -15.94
N THR A 57 -58.42 16.14 -16.32
CA THR A 57 -59.03 14.80 -16.17
C THR A 57 -58.01 13.70 -15.91
N THR A 58 -58.44 12.72 -15.11
CA THR A 58 -57.73 11.47 -14.77
C THR A 58 -58.12 10.35 -15.74
N LEU A 59 -57.38 9.22 -15.75
CA LEU A 59 -57.86 7.90 -15.26
C LEU A 59 -56.98 6.69 -15.71
N ILE A 60 -56.81 5.77 -14.76
CA ILE A 60 -56.84 4.29 -14.91
C ILE A 60 -55.68 3.52 -15.59
N MET A 61 -55.48 2.30 -15.06
CA MET A 61 -54.54 1.23 -15.45
C MET A 61 -55.12 0.36 -16.57
N GLU A 62 -54.30 -0.47 -17.24
CA GLU A 62 -54.51 -1.94 -17.15
C GLU A 62 -53.33 -2.78 -17.67
N LEU A 63 -53.51 -4.11 -17.67
CA LEU A 63 -52.47 -5.14 -17.79
C LEU A 63 -52.73 -6.13 -18.93
N SER A 64 -51.64 -6.64 -19.51
CA SER A 64 -51.47 -8.02 -20.02
C SER A 64 -52.21 -8.54 -21.28
N SER A 65 -51.42 -9.13 -22.18
CA SER A 65 -51.70 -10.32 -23.03
C SER A 65 -50.37 -10.66 -23.77
N SER A 66 -49.90 -11.90 -23.98
CA SER A 66 -50.51 -13.22 -24.28
C SER A 66 -51.01 -13.32 -25.73
N PHE A 67 -50.81 -14.39 -26.54
CA PHE A 67 -50.49 -15.81 -26.26
C PHE A 67 -49.71 -16.53 -27.42
N SER A 68 -49.02 -17.62 -27.07
CA SER A 68 -48.78 -18.90 -27.81
C SER A 68 -48.53 -18.99 -29.34
N LEU A 69 -47.58 -19.86 -29.75
CA LEU A 69 -47.89 -21.17 -30.39
C LEU A 69 -46.66 -22.11 -30.57
N SER A 70 -46.90 -23.43 -30.60
CA SER A 70 -45.99 -24.54 -30.97
C SER A 70 -46.86 -25.75 -31.39
N PRO A 71 -46.39 -26.83 -32.10
CA PRO A 71 -45.70 -27.93 -31.39
C PRO A 71 -44.85 -28.98 -32.19
N LYS A 72 -43.81 -29.55 -31.54
CA LYS A 72 -43.38 -30.99 -31.59
C LYS A 72 -42.98 -31.62 -32.95
N PRO A 73 -42.61 -32.93 -33.07
CA PRO A 73 -42.26 -34.00 -32.09
C PRO A 73 -40.81 -34.53 -32.23
N CYS A 74 -40.31 -35.64 -31.63
CA CYS A 74 -40.38 -36.25 -30.28
C CYS A 74 -39.52 -37.54 -30.27
N SER A 75 -38.61 -37.75 -29.31
CA SER A 75 -38.14 -39.07 -28.78
C SER A 75 -36.98 -38.86 -27.80
N SER A 76 -36.74 -39.68 -26.76
CA SER A 76 -37.59 -40.65 -26.05
C SER A 76 -37.13 -40.75 -24.57
N THR A 77 -37.88 -41.46 -23.72
CA THR A 77 -37.78 -41.40 -22.24
C THR A 77 -36.85 -42.44 -21.59
N SER A 78 -36.26 -42.14 -20.43
CA SER A 78 -36.49 -42.90 -19.17
C SER A 78 -35.71 -42.42 -17.92
N HIS A 79 -36.43 -42.46 -16.79
CA HIS A 79 -36.07 -42.62 -15.36
C HIS A 79 -34.70 -42.22 -14.77
N ASN A 80 -34.79 -41.22 -13.88
CA ASN A 80 -34.59 -41.31 -12.42
C ASN A 80 -33.38 -42.03 -11.77
N HIS A 81 -32.66 -41.21 -10.99
CA HIS A 81 -32.25 -41.45 -9.59
C HIS A 81 -31.01 -42.31 -9.24
N HIS A 82 -30.36 -41.84 -8.15
CA HIS A 82 -29.36 -42.52 -7.31
C HIS A 82 -28.13 -43.16 -7.99
N SER A 83 -27.06 -42.37 -8.14
CA SER A 83 -25.86 -42.51 -7.27
C SER A 83 -24.72 -41.57 -7.68
N PHE A 84 -24.53 -40.45 -6.98
CA PHE A 84 -23.24 -39.75 -6.97
C PHE A 84 -22.27 -40.48 -6.04
N SER A 85 -21.82 -41.67 -6.47
CA SER A 85 -20.77 -42.41 -5.78
C SER A 85 -19.44 -41.66 -5.90
N SER A 86 -18.68 -41.62 -4.81
CA SER A 86 -17.50 -40.77 -4.67
C SER A 86 -16.29 -41.29 -5.45
N SER A 87 -16.19 -40.94 -6.73
CA SER A 87 -14.93 -41.05 -7.49
C SER A 87 -13.98 -39.89 -7.18
N LEU A 88 -13.52 -39.84 -5.92
CA LEU A 88 -12.19 -39.29 -5.60
C LEU A 88 -11.12 -40.21 -6.22
N SER A 89 -11.00 -40.17 -7.55
CA SER A 89 -9.78 -40.53 -8.24
C SER A 89 -8.95 -39.25 -8.42
N PRO A 90 -7.61 -39.30 -8.26
CA PRO A 90 -6.80 -38.08 -8.24
C PRO A 90 -6.64 -37.49 -9.65
N PHE A 91 -5.81 -36.46 -9.77
CA PHE A 91 -4.93 -36.40 -10.93
C PHE A 91 -3.72 -37.29 -10.63
N PRO A 92 -3.72 -38.59 -10.98
CA PRO A 92 -2.46 -39.32 -11.03
C PRO A 92 -1.71 -38.76 -12.22
N ILE A 93 -0.57 -38.10 -11.98
CA ILE A 93 0.42 -37.87 -13.04
C ILE A 93 1.17 -39.19 -13.25
N GLN A 94 0.43 -40.26 -13.57
CA GLN A 94 0.95 -41.54 -14.00
C GLN A 94 1.25 -41.44 -15.50
N VAL A 95 2.42 -40.87 -15.77
CA VAL A 95 3.03 -40.95 -17.09
C VAL A 95 3.46 -42.41 -17.34
N PHE A 96 2.62 -43.15 -18.05
CA PHE A 96 3.08 -44.26 -18.89
C PHE A 96 3.21 -43.69 -20.32
N ILE A 97 4.41 -43.37 -20.79
CA ILE A 97 5.46 -44.33 -21.17
C ILE A 97 4.90 -45.39 -22.14
N ARG A 98 4.90 -45.02 -23.43
CA ARG A 98 5.42 -45.93 -24.43
C ARG A 98 6.91 -45.60 -24.60
N ASN A 99 7.77 -46.61 -24.55
CA ASN A 99 9.21 -46.45 -24.83
C ASN A 99 9.37 -45.83 -26.24
N THR A 100 10.32 -44.92 -26.46
CA THR A 100 11.76 -45.25 -26.47
C THR A 100 12.67 -44.37 -25.60
N LYS A 101 13.52 -45.06 -24.83
CA LYS A 101 14.91 -44.76 -24.41
C LYS A 101 15.42 -43.32 -24.65
N SER A 102 16.01 -42.61 -23.67
CA SER A 102 16.87 -43.14 -22.61
C SER A 102 16.98 -42.26 -21.35
N ARG A 103 17.07 -42.94 -20.19
CA ARG A 103 17.68 -42.55 -18.90
C ARG A 103 17.89 -41.07 -18.55
N ASN A 104 17.04 -40.59 -17.64
CA ASN A 104 17.47 -39.99 -16.35
C ASN A 104 17.45 -41.13 -15.27
N PRO A 105 17.77 -40.93 -13.96
CA PRO A 105 18.05 -39.68 -13.22
C PRO A 105 19.25 -39.73 -12.22
N THR A 106 19.48 -38.59 -11.53
CA THR A 106 19.95 -38.37 -10.13
C THR A 106 20.95 -39.36 -9.47
N SER A 107 21.95 -38.93 -8.67
CA SER A 107 21.93 -37.78 -7.74
C SER A 107 23.32 -37.33 -7.25
N GLN A 108 23.35 -36.17 -6.57
CA GLN A 108 24.37 -35.71 -5.59
C GLN A 108 25.82 -35.43 -6.04
N ASN A 109 26.35 -34.38 -5.39
CA ASN A 109 27.75 -34.05 -5.12
C ASN A 109 28.77 -33.76 -6.25
N SER A 110 29.52 -32.68 -5.98
CA SER A 110 30.86 -32.36 -6.49
C SER A 110 31.00 -31.71 -7.89
N PHE A 111 32.12 -31.00 -8.03
CA PHE A 111 32.78 -30.43 -9.20
C PHE A 111 31.95 -30.08 -10.45
N ARG A 112 31.66 -28.77 -10.63
CA ARG A 112 31.46 -28.20 -11.98
C ARG A 112 32.79 -28.13 -12.73
N ILE A 113 33.13 -29.20 -13.41
CA ILE A 113 34.08 -29.19 -14.53
C ILE A 113 33.49 -28.29 -15.63
N LEU A 114 34.31 -27.40 -16.19
CA LEU A 114 33.94 -26.60 -17.35
C LEU A 114 34.11 -27.44 -18.63
N ALA A 115 33.01 -27.95 -19.17
CA ALA A 115 33.00 -28.50 -20.53
C ALA A 115 33.21 -27.36 -21.54
N VAL A 116 34.31 -27.41 -22.28
CA VAL A 116 34.63 -26.44 -23.33
C VAL A 116 33.82 -26.80 -24.58
N ALA A 117 32.92 -25.91 -24.99
CA ALA A 117 32.39 -25.93 -26.35
C ALA A 117 33.48 -25.39 -27.29
N LEU A 118 33.89 -26.20 -28.27
CA LEU A 118 34.82 -25.80 -29.32
C LEU A 118 34.01 -25.22 -30.50
N ASP A 119 34.00 -23.90 -30.64
CA ASP A 119 33.54 -23.25 -31.86
C ASP A 119 34.48 -23.60 -33.04
N PRO A 120 33.97 -23.71 -34.29
CA PRO A 120 34.81 -23.98 -35.45
C PRO A 120 35.90 -22.92 -35.66
N GLN A 121 37.12 -23.36 -35.94
CA GLN A 121 38.27 -22.49 -36.15
C GLN A 121 38.08 -21.56 -37.36
N LYS A 122 38.25 -20.25 -37.13
CA LYS A 122 38.80 -19.33 -38.14
C LYS A 122 40.25 -19.08 -37.77
N ASP A 123 41.16 -19.76 -38.46
CA ASP A 123 42.59 -19.65 -38.19
C ASP A 123 43.13 -18.26 -38.60
N LEU A 124 43.39 -17.44 -37.60
CA LEU A 124 44.18 -16.22 -37.74
C LEU A 124 45.67 -16.58 -37.81
N PRO A 125 46.48 -15.82 -38.59
CA PRO A 125 47.91 -16.12 -38.74
C PRO A 125 48.64 -15.99 -37.39
N LYS A 126 49.51 -16.97 -37.11
CA LYS A 126 50.10 -17.29 -35.79
C LYS A 126 50.79 -16.13 -35.05
N ASN A 127 51.17 -15.06 -35.74
CA ASN A 127 51.85 -13.88 -35.16
C ASN A 127 50.95 -12.63 -35.08
N SER A 128 49.62 -12.77 -35.17
CA SER A 128 48.73 -11.61 -35.11
C SER A 128 48.65 -11.00 -33.68
N PRO A 129 48.73 -9.66 -33.53
CA PRO A 129 48.72 -9.03 -32.20
C PRO A 129 47.39 -9.21 -31.46
N GLN A 130 46.28 -9.40 -32.19
CA GLN A 130 44.97 -9.69 -31.61
C GLN A 130 44.94 -11.08 -30.93
N GLN A 131 45.65 -12.06 -31.48
CA GLN A 131 45.77 -13.40 -30.89
C GLN A 131 46.64 -13.38 -29.63
N LEU A 132 47.75 -12.62 -29.63
CA LEU A 132 48.57 -12.36 -28.44
C LEU A 132 47.78 -11.63 -27.33
N LEU A 133 46.94 -10.65 -27.68
CA LEU A 133 46.06 -9.98 -26.70
C LEU A 133 44.99 -10.93 -26.14
N ARG A 134 44.47 -11.85 -26.94
CA ARG A 134 43.51 -12.88 -26.51
C ARG A 134 44.17 -13.91 -25.59
N GLU A 135 45.36 -14.39 -25.94
CA GLU A 135 46.20 -15.20 -25.04
C GLU A 135 46.51 -14.48 -23.73
N LEU A 136 46.87 -13.20 -23.75
CA LEU A 136 47.12 -12.42 -22.53
C LEU A 136 45.85 -12.26 -21.68
N ALA A 137 44.67 -12.14 -22.29
CA ALA A 137 43.39 -12.11 -21.59
C ALA A 137 43.03 -13.48 -20.98
N GLU A 138 43.30 -14.57 -21.68
CA GLU A 138 43.04 -15.94 -21.21
C GLU A 138 44.05 -16.39 -20.14
N ARG A 139 45.34 -16.06 -20.29
CA ARG A 139 46.37 -16.22 -19.26
C ARG A 139 46.04 -15.40 -17.99
N LYS A 140 45.50 -14.17 -18.12
CA LYS A 140 44.96 -13.37 -17.00
C LYS A 140 43.68 -13.94 -16.36
N ARG A 141 42.92 -14.79 -17.07
CA ARG A 141 41.76 -15.51 -16.49
C ARG A 141 42.17 -16.81 -15.79
N ALA A 142 43.13 -17.55 -16.36
CA ALA A 142 43.66 -18.77 -15.79
C ALA A 142 44.52 -18.52 -14.53
N THR A 143 45.29 -17.43 -14.52
CA THR A 143 46.02 -16.98 -13.33
C THR A 143 45.11 -16.19 -12.39
N SER A 144 44.28 -16.89 -11.61
CA SER A 144 43.87 -16.34 -10.32
C SER A 144 45.15 -15.95 -9.57
N PRO A 145 45.33 -14.70 -9.10
CA PRO A 145 46.57 -14.30 -8.47
C PRO A 145 46.82 -15.23 -7.28
N LYS A 146 48.00 -15.89 -7.25
CA LYS A 146 48.40 -16.75 -6.12
C LYS A 146 48.12 -15.96 -4.85
N LYS A 147 47.33 -16.54 -3.93
CA LYS A 147 47.04 -15.88 -2.64
C LYS A 147 48.39 -15.53 -2.01
N GLY A 148 48.70 -14.24 -1.91
CA GLY A 148 49.78 -13.78 -1.05
C GLY A 148 49.51 -14.21 0.39
N PRO A 149 50.46 -13.99 1.33
CA PRO A 149 50.17 -14.15 2.76
C PRO A 149 48.84 -13.45 3.04
N PRO A 150 47.89 -14.13 3.72
CA PRO A 150 46.51 -13.65 3.81
C PRO A 150 46.56 -12.21 4.28
N ARG A 151 46.05 -11.27 3.48
CA ARG A 151 46.14 -9.84 3.76
C ARG A 151 45.72 -9.68 5.21
N ARG A 152 46.67 -9.37 6.09
CA ARG A 152 46.34 -9.06 7.48
C ARG A 152 45.33 -7.94 7.35
N PHE A 153 44.10 -8.21 7.75
CA PHE A 153 43.15 -7.16 8.02
C PHE A 153 43.75 -6.45 9.23
N ILE A 154 44.65 -5.50 8.94
CA ILE A 154 44.94 -4.39 9.82
C ILE A 154 43.58 -3.72 9.93
N LEU A 155 42.81 -4.17 10.92
CA LEU A 155 41.69 -3.43 11.44
C LEU A 155 42.24 -2.03 11.61
N ARG A 156 41.68 -1.07 10.85
CA ARG A 156 42.10 0.32 10.97
C ARG A 156 42.09 0.62 12.48
N PRO A 157 43.18 1.14 13.07
CA PRO A 157 43.23 1.37 14.50
C PRO A 157 41.91 2.00 14.94
N PRO A 158 41.25 1.46 15.99
CA PRO A 158 39.93 1.91 16.38
C PRO A 158 39.95 3.43 16.48
N ILE A 159 38.93 4.08 15.91
CA ILE A 159 38.89 5.53 15.87
C ILE A 159 38.85 5.99 17.32
N ASP A 160 39.95 6.62 17.75
CA ASP A 160 40.11 7.38 18.99
C ASP A 160 38.75 7.88 19.50
N ASP A 161 38.33 7.39 20.66
CA ASP A 161 36.94 7.50 21.13
C ASP A 161 36.48 8.96 21.21
N ASN A 162 37.40 9.89 21.46
CA ASN A 162 37.15 11.34 21.42
C ASN A 162 36.72 11.78 20.01
N LYS A 163 37.47 11.38 18.98
CA LYS A 163 37.19 11.66 17.56
C LYS A 163 35.98 10.90 17.04
N LEU A 164 35.56 9.82 17.71
CA LEU A 164 34.31 9.13 17.43
C LEU A 164 33.12 9.85 18.08
N ALA A 165 33.25 10.30 19.33
CA ALA A 165 32.25 11.12 20.02
C ALA A 165 32.00 12.46 19.30
N GLU A 166 33.06 13.18 18.91
CA GLU A 166 32.98 14.39 18.08
C GLU A 166 32.19 14.16 16.78
N ARG A 167 32.38 13.01 16.13
CA ARG A 167 31.65 12.66 14.90
C ARG A 167 30.17 12.42 15.16
N PHE A 168 29.80 11.75 16.25
CA PHE A 168 28.40 11.56 16.61
C PHE A 168 27.72 12.89 16.97
N LEU A 169 28.37 13.73 17.77
CA LEU A 169 27.87 15.07 18.13
C LEU A 169 27.72 16.00 16.92
N ASN A 170 28.58 15.88 15.91
CA ASN A 170 28.52 16.67 14.68
C ASN A 170 27.71 16.03 13.54
N SER A 171 27.10 14.86 13.76
CA SER A 171 26.39 14.11 12.70
C SER A 171 24.98 14.67 12.46
N PRO A 172 24.65 15.12 11.23
CA PRO A 172 23.26 15.45 10.86
C PRO A 172 22.29 14.29 11.05
N GLN A 173 22.79 13.04 11.03
CA GLN A 173 21.95 11.87 11.24
C GLN A 173 21.43 11.73 12.69
N LEU A 174 22.01 12.45 13.65
CA LEU A 174 21.68 12.40 15.08
C LEU A 174 21.18 13.73 15.67
N SER A 175 21.06 14.80 14.88
CA SER A 175 20.70 16.13 15.39
C SER A 175 19.22 16.28 15.77
N LEU A 176 18.30 15.63 15.07
CA LEU A 176 16.85 15.88 15.19
C LEU A 176 16.18 14.91 16.18
N LYS A 177 16.23 15.25 17.46
CA LYS A 177 15.60 14.47 18.55
C LYS A 177 14.06 14.39 18.42
N SER A 178 13.43 15.43 17.90
CA SER A 178 11.97 15.51 17.64
C SER A 178 11.53 14.62 16.47
N PHE A 179 12.38 14.46 15.46
CA PHE A 179 12.07 13.71 14.22
C PHE A 179 13.08 12.58 13.98
N PRO A 180 13.17 11.56 14.86
CA PRO A 180 14.23 10.55 14.78
C PRO A 180 14.19 9.70 13.50
N LEU A 181 13.01 9.54 12.88
CA LEU A 181 12.88 8.90 11.56
C LEU A 181 13.53 9.75 10.45
N LEU A 182 13.26 11.05 10.41
CA LEU A 182 13.86 11.98 9.45
C LEU A 182 15.38 12.07 9.69
N SER A 183 15.78 12.25 10.95
CA SER A 183 17.18 12.22 11.39
C SER A 183 17.90 10.98 10.85
N SER A 184 17.29 9.80 10.95
CA SER A 184 17.90 8.56 10.45
C SER A 184 18.16 8.53 8.93
N CYS A 185 17.52 9.38 8.13
CA CYS A 185 17.70 9.48 6.68
C CYS A 185 18.68 10.59 6.24
N LEU A 186 19.06 11.50 7.14
CA LEU A 186 20.11 12.50 6.90
C LEU A 186 21.50 11.86 6.78
N PRO A 187 22.47 12.54 6.13
CA PRO A 187 23.80 11.97 5.94
C PRO A 187 24.59 11.94 7.26
N SER A 188 25.38 10.88 7.48
CA SER A 188 26.18 10.71 8.70
C SER A 188 27.37 11.67 8.87
N SER A 189 27.58 12.56 7.89
CA SER A 189 28.45 13.72 7.98
C SER A 189 27.83 14.89 7.23
N ARG A 190 28.26 16.12 7.53
CA ARG A 190 27.85 17.32 6.81
C ARG A 190 28.23 17.25 5.32
N LEU A 191 27.51 18.03 4.50
CA LEU A 191 27.72 18.23 3.07
C LEU A 191 29.03 18.99 2.81
N ASN A 192 29.78 18.60 1.78
CA ASN A 192 31.00 19.30 1.34
C ASN A 192 30.66 20.52 0.48
N ASN A 193 31.64 21.38 0.18
CA ASN A 193 31.42 22.56 -0.66
C ASN A 193 30.91 22.19 -2.08
N ALA A 194 31.36 21.08 -2.67
CA ALA A 194 30.84 20.59 -3.95
C ALA A 194 29.38 20.10 -3.86
N ASP A 195 28.96 19.59 -2.71
CA ASP A 195 27.58 19.16 -2.46
C ASP A 195 26.66 20.38 -2.27
N LYS A 196 27.18 21.44 -1.63
CA LYS A 196 26.48 22.74 -1.53
C LYS A 196 26.32 23.42 -2.88
N LEU A 197 27.39 23.53 -3.68
CA LEU A 197 27.32 24.11 -5.02
C LEU A 197 26.27 23.42 -5.91
N TRP A 198 26.09 22.10 -5.77
CA TRP A 198 24.99 21.40 -6.44
C TRP A 198 23.61 21.87 -5.97
N ILE A 199 23.42 22.10 -4.67
CA ILE A 199 22.17 22.64 -4.12
C ILE A 199 21.96 24.05 -4.65
N ASP A 200 22.97 24.91 -4.58
CA ASP A 200 22.91 26.30 -5.04
C ASP A 200 22.57 26.39 -6.55
N GLU A 201 23.05 25.45 -7.38
CA GLU A 201 22.83 25.39 -8.83
C GLU A 201 21.50 24.71 -9.23
N TYR A 202 21.13 23.58 -8.62
CA TYR A 202 20.05 22.70 -9.09
C TYR A 202 18.82 22.60 -8.18
N LEU A 203 18.86 23.09 -6.93
CA LEU A 203 17.72 23.01 -6.01
C LEU A 203 16.49 23.77 -6.56
N LEU A 204 16.71 24.91 -7.21
CA LEU A 204 15.63 25.73 -7.77
C LEU A 204 14.90 25.01 -8.91
N GLU A 205 15.65 24.41 -9.85
CA GLU A 205 15.09 23.55 -10.92
C GLU A 205 14.28 22.40 -10.31
N ALA A 206 14.83 21.72 -9.29
CA ALA A 206 14.16 20.61 -8.62
C ALA A 206 12.88 21.02 -7.86
N LYS A 207 12.90 22.14 -7.11
CA LYS A 207 11.72 22.65 -6.39
C LYS A 207 10.62 23.10 -7.36
N GLN A 208 10.97 23.83 -8.42
CA GLN A 208 10.04 24.28 -9.45
C GLN A 208 9.40 23.09 -10.19
N ALA A 209 10.20 22.11 -10.59
CA ALA A 209 9.73 20.88 -11.23
C ALA A 209 8.78 20.06 -10.33
N LEU A 210 8.99 20.05 -9.01
CA LEU A 210 8.10 19.39 -8.05
C LEU A 210 6.91 20.27 -7.60
N GLY A 211 6.81 21.52 -8.07
CA GLY A 211 5.78 22.47 -7.63
C GLY A 211 5.74 22.71 -6.12
N CYS A 212 6.85 22.50 -5.42
CA CYS A 212 6.95 22.70 -3.97
C CYS A 212 7.13 24.19 -3.62
N SER A 213 6.87 24.57 -2.36
CA SER A 213 7.11 25.94 -1.89
C SER A 213 8.56 26.36 -2.19
N LEU A 214 8.72 27.56 -2.77
CA LEU A 214 10.02 28.16 -3.07
C LEU A 214 10.65 28.83 -1.84
N GLU A 215 10.02 28.73 -0.67
CA GLU A 215 10.61 29.19 0.58
C GLU A 215 11.99 28.53 0.81
N LEU A 216 12.94 29.38 1.21
CA LEU A 216 14.27 28.97 1.63
C LEU A 216 14.14 28.22 2.95
N SER A 217 14.66 26.98 3.04
CA SER A 217 14.61 26.20 4.28
C SER A 217 15.27 26.90 5.48
N GLU A 218 16.08 27.92 5.25
CA GLU A 218 16.69 28.78 6.27
C GLU A 218 15.67 29.66 7.05
N THR A 219 14.53 30.02 6.45
CA THR A 219 13.48 30.80 7.15
C THR A 219 12.62 29.93 8.08
N LEU A 220 12.73 28.61 7.98
CA LEU A 220 11.96 27.66 8.79
C LEU A 220 12.64 27.41 10.14
N GLY A 221 11.85 27.36 11.21
CA GLY A 221 12.32 26.94 12.54
C GLY A 221 12.78 25.49 12.56
N ASP A 222 13.68 25.14 13.50
CA ASP A 222 14.26 23.78 13.59
C ASP A 222 13.23 22.68 13.91
N ASP A 223 12.08 23.07 14.48
CA ASP A 223 10.93 22.18 14.72
C ASP A 223 10.10 21.86 13.47
N ASN A 224 10.39 22.46 12.31
CA ASN A 224 9.71 22.14 11.06
C ASN A 224 10.51 21.10 10.26
N PRO A 225 10.00 19.87 10.02
CA PRO A 225 10.72 18.85 9.26
C PRO A 225 11.08 19.29 7.83
N ALA A 226 10.29 20.18 7.22
CA ALA A 226 10.54 20.74 5.89
C ALA A 226 11.86 21.54 5.78
N LYS A 227 12.43 22.00 6.90
CA LYS A 227 13.78 22.59 6.95
C LYS A 227 14.87 21.68 6.37
N ASN A 228 14.64 20.37 6.39
CA ASN A 228 15.60 19.37 5.92
C ASN A 228 15.34 18.94 4.48
N PHE A 229 14.27 19.43 3.84
CA PHE A 229 13.85 18.99 2.51
C PHE A 229 14.96 19.15 1.47
N ASP A 230 15.67 20.29 1.48
CA ASP A 230 16.72 20.59 0.50
C ASP A 230 17.89 19.60 0.56
N THR A 231 18.26 19.14 1.76
CA THR A 231 19.27 18.09 1.95
C THR A 231 18.77 16.71 1.52
N LEU A 232 17.51 16.38 1.81
CA LEU A 232 16.91 15.10 1.40
C LEU A 232 16.64 15.06 -0.12
N LEU A 233 16.34 16.19 -0.75
CA LEU A 233 16.15 16.35 -2.19
C LEU A 233 17.49 16.23 -2.93
N TYR A 234 18.56 16.87 -2.45
CA TYR A 234 19.93 16.58 -2.93
C TYR A 234 20.23 15.07 -2.86
N LEU A 235 19.98 14.42 -1.71
CA LEU A 235 20.22 12.99 -1.52
C LEU A 235 19.36 12.13 -2.47
N ALA A 236 18.15 12.54 -2.80
CA ALA A 236 17.28 11.81 -3.72
C ALA A 236 17.91 11.63 -5.11
N PHE A 237 18.72 12.57 -5.58
CA PHE A 237 19.44 12.46 -6.86
C PHE A 237 20.82 11.74 -6.77
N GLN A 238 21.39 11.49 -5.59
CA GLN A 238 22.72 10.86 -5.43
C GLN A 238 22.71 9.32 -5.63
N HIS A 239 22.12 8.83 -6.71
CA HIS A 239 22.03 7.39 -6.99
C HIS A 239 23.40 6.76 -7.30
N PRO A 240 23.59 5.43 -7.10
CA PRO A 240 24.91 4.80 -7.19
C PRO A 240 25.60 4.89 -8.57
N SER A 241 24.80 5.01 -9.64
CA SER A 241 25.28 5.21 -11.02
C SER A 241 25.57 6.67 -11.37
N CYS A 242 25.29 7.64 -10.50
CA CYS A 242 25.62 9.03 -10.74
C CYS A 242 27.13 9.22 -10.55
N GLU A 243 27.80 9.77 -11.56
CA GLU A 243 29.27 9.93 -11.55
C GLU A 243 29.74 11.04 -10.62
N ARG A 244 28.91 12.10 -10.45
CA ARG A 244 29.17 13.29 -9.62
C ARG A 244 29.67 12.92 -8.23
N THR A 245 28.93 12.06 -7.52
CA THR A 245 29.14 11.82 -6.09
C THR A 245 29.57 10.37 -5.82
N LYS A 246 30.87 10.19 -5.52
CA LYS A 246 31.46 8.88 -5.15
C LYS A 246 31.50 8.65 -3.63
N ALA A 247 31.00 9.60 -2.83
CA ALA A 247 30.99 9.56 -1.38
C ALA A 247 29.99 8.49 -0.82
N ARG A 248 30.46 7.65 0.11
CA ARG A 248 29.72 6.48 0.62
C ARG A 248 28.49 6.87 1.45
N ASN A 249 28.61 7.91 2.27
CA ASN A 249 27.54 8.52 3.06
C ASN A 249 26.36 8.96 2.17
N MET A 250 26.61 9.73 1.11
CA MET A 250 25.55 10.25 0.23
C MET A 250 24.84 9.13 -0.54
N ARG A 251 25.61 8.17 -1.07
CA ARG A 251 25.04 6.95 -1.69
C ARG A 251 24.24 6.10 -0.70
N SER A 252 24.61 6.11 0.59
CA SER A 252 23.83 5.47 1.66
C SER A 252 22.50 6.22 1.87
N GLY A 253 22.54 7.54 2.06
CA GLY A 253 21.36 8.40 2.23
C GLY A 253 20.35 8.25 1.09
N HIS A 254 20.80 8.34 -0.16
CA HIS A 254 19.98 8.03 -1.34
C HIS A 254 19.30 6.66 -1.23
N SER A 255 20.07 5.61 -0.92
CA SER A 255 19.54 4.25 -0.84
C SER A 255 18.54 4.07 0.31
N ARG A 256 18.70 4.79 1.42
CA ARG A 256 17.79 4.78 2.58
C ARG A 256 16.47 5.46 2.25
N LEU A 257 16.51 6.63 1.60
CA LEU A 257 15.31 7.31 1.06
C LEU A 257 14.58 6.44 0.03
N SER A 258 15.32 5.84 -0.91
CA SER A 258 14.77 4.94 -1.93
C SER A 258 14.11 3.69 -1.32
N PHE A 259 14.70 3.14 -0.25
CA PHE A 259 14.11 2.04 0.52
C PHE A 259 12.81 2.45 1.21
N LEU A 260 12.73 3.64 1.83
CA LEU A 260 11.50 4.13 2.47
C LEU A 260 10.40 4.40 1.44
N GLY A 261 10.72 5.22 0.43
CA GLY A 261 9.73 5.74 -0.52
C GLY A 261 9.11 4.68 -1.43
N GLN A 262 9.74 3.51 -1.61
CA GLN A 262 9.07 2.35 -2.19
C GLN A 262 7.75 2.04 -1.46
N TYR A 263 7.80 1.90 -0.13
CA TYR A 263 6.66 1.46 0.67
C TYR A 263 5.63 2.58 0.90
N VAL A 264 6.08 3.84 0.93
CA VAL A 264 5.21 5.02 0.91
C VAL A 264 4.31 5.01 -0.34
N LEU A 265 4.91 4.85 -1.52
CA LEU A 265 4.17 4.82 -2.79
C LEU A 265 3.27 3.58 -2.92
N GLU A 266 3.75 2.40 -2.47
CA GLU A 266 2.93 1.19 -2.47
C GLU A 266 1.75 1.26 -1.48
N LEU A 267 1.85 2.05 -0.40
CA LEU A 267 0.71 2.36 0.49
C LEU A 267 -0.24 3.38 -0.15
N ALA A 268 0.27 4.51 -0.66
CA ALA A 268 -0.54 5.57 -1.25
C ALA A 268 -1.43 5.04 -2.39
N LEU A 269 -0.89 4.22 -3.29
CA LEU A 269 -1.69 3.62 -4.35
C LEU A 269 -2.67 2.55 -3.84
N ALA A 270 -2.38 1.85 -2.73
CA ALA A 270 -3.32 0.90 -2.16
C ALA A 270 -4.54 1.60 -1.55
N GLU A 271 -4.32 2.67 -0.78
CA GLU A 271 -5.37 3.53 -0.22
C GLU A 271 -6.23 4.18 -1.32
N LEU A 272 -5.60 4.71 -2.37
CA LEU A 272 -6.26 5.24 -3.57
C LEU A 272 -7.17 4.18 -4.23
N PHE A 273 -6.61 3.02 -4.58
CA PHE A 273 -7.36 2.03 -5.37
C PHE A 273 -8.41 1.28 -4.57
N LEU A 274 -8.23 1.10 -3.27
CA LEU A 274 -9.29 0.56 -2.39
C LEU A 274 -10.51 1.48 -2.39
N GLN A 275 -10.32 2.80 -2.28
CA GLN A 275 -11.41 3.77 -2.26
C GLN A 275 -12.00 4.02 -3.66
N ARG A 276 -11.17 4.11 -4.72
CA ARG A 276 -11.62 4.35 -6.09
C ARG A 276 -12.33 3.15 -6.72
N TYR A 277 -12.00 1.92 -6.30
CA TYR A 277 -12.63 0.69 -6.78
C TYR A 277 -13.14 -0.19 -5.59
N PRO A 278 -14.25 0.20 -4.94
CA PRO A 278 -14.79 -0.50 -3.76
C PRO A 278 -15.25 -1.93 -4.05
N ARG A 279 -15.62 -2.24 -5.31
CA ARG A 279 -16.10 -3.55 -5.76
C ARG A 279 -15.02 -4.43 -6.41
N GLU A 280 -13.84 -3.90 -6.74
CA GLU A 280 -12.73 -4.71 -7.26
C GLU A 280 -12.11 -5.58 -6.15
N SER A 281 -11.52 -6.72 -6.52
CA SER A 281 -10.67 -7.47 -5.61
C SER A 281 -9.23 -6.92 -5.61
N PRO A 282 -8.42 -7.18 -4.57
CA PRO A 282 -7.03 -6.72 -4.52
C PRO A 282 -6.10 -7.26 -5.62
N GLY A 283 -6.53 -8.26 -6.41
CA GLY A 283 -5.77 -8.79 -7.56
C GLY A 283 -5.57 -7.72 -8.64
N PRO A 284 -6.65 -7.27 -9.32
CA PRO A 284 -6.67 -6.11 -10.20
C PRO A 284 -5.90 -4.88 -9.68
N MET A 285 -6.09 -4.50 -8.41
CA MET A 285 -5.39 -3.35 -7.81
C MET A 285 -3.86 -3.50 -7.84
N ARG A 286 -3.34 -4.71 -7.57
CA ARG A 286 -1.90 -5.00 -7.65
C ARG A 286 -1.38 -5.00 -9.09
N GLU A 287 -2.20 -5.35 -10.07
CA GLU A 287 -1.86 -5.21 -11.49
C GLU A 287 -1.74 -3.72 -11.88
N ARG A 288 -2.71 -2.87 -11.48
CA ARG A 288 -2.68 -1.41 -11.67
C ARG A 288 -1.41 -0.77 -11.09
N VAL A 289 -1.11 -1.05 -9.82
CA VAL A 289 0.10 -0.57 -9.12
C VAL A 289 1.39 -0.99 -9.84
N PHE A 290 1.46 -2.22 -10.33
CA PHE A 290 2.63 -2.76 -11.03
C PHE A 290 2.81 -2.17 -12.44
N GLY A 291 1.73 -1.80 -13.12
CA GLY A 291 1.79 -1.04 -14.38
C GLY A 291 2.34 0.37 -14.17
N LEU A 292 1.74 1.11 -13.23
CA LEU A 292 2.04 2.52 -12.95
C LEU A 292 3.46 2.75 -12.44
N ILE A 293 3.84 2.11 -11.32
CA ILE A 293 5.23 2.12 -10.82
C ILE A 293 6.08 1.05 -11.55
N GLY A 294 5.61 0.66 -12.74
CA GLY A 294 6.27 -0.22 -13.67
C GLY A 294 7.41 0.48 -14.39
N LYS A 295 8.43 -0.30 -14.75
CA LYS A 295 9.66 0.23 -15.34
C LYS A 295 9.49 0.96 -16.69
N ARG A 296 8.31 0.84 -17.31
CA ARG A 296 7.96 1.48 -18.59
C ARG A 296 7.61 2.95 -18.44
N ASN A 297 6.98 3.33 -17.33
CA ASN A 297 6.30 4.63 -17.21
C ASN A 297 7.08 5.63 -16.35
N LEU A 298 7.82 5.17 -15.34
CA LEU A 298 8.72 6.05 -14.55
C LEU A 298 9.72 6.88 -15.40
N PRO A 299 10.34 6.36 -16.49
CA PRO A 299 11.21 7.18 -17.33
C PRO A 299 10.45 8.23 -18.15
N LYS A 300 9.17 7.98 -18.48
CA LYS A 300 8.30 8.99 -19.12
C LYS A 300 7.98 10.09 -18.12
N TRP A 301 7.59 9.74 -16.89
CA TRP A 301 7.23 10.69 -15.83
C TRP A 301 8.40 11.58 -15.38
N ILE A 302 9.60 11.01 -15.20
CA ILE A 302 10.81 11.82 -14.93
C ILE A 302 11.12 12.79 -16.08
N LYS A 303 10.80 12.44 -17.34
CA LYS A 303 10.97 13.34 -18.50
C LYS A 303 9.85 14.38 -18.61
N ALA A 304 8.61 14.03 -18.24
CA ALA A 304 7.48 14.95 -18.24
C ALA A 304 7.61 16.03 -17.17
N ALA A 305 8.14 15.67 -15.98
CA ALA A 305 8.48 16.61 -14.91
C ALA A 305 9.82 17.34 -15.13
N SER A 306 10.43 17.26 -16.32
CA SER A 306 11.75 17.84 -16.67
C SER A 306 12.96 17.39 -15.83
N LEU A 307 12.80 16.47 -14.88
CA LEU A 307 13.83 16.01 -13.94
C LEU A 307 14.95 15.16 -14.59
N GLN A 308 14.89 14.83 -15.88
CA GLN A 308 15.85 13.93 -16.53
C GLN A 308 17.30 14.40 -16.44
N ASN A 309 17.55 15.72 -16.48
CA ASN A 309 18.90 16.30 -16.41
C ASN A 309 19.54 16.13 -15.02
N LEU A 310 18.72 16.17 -13.96
CA LEU A 310 19.16 15.98 -12.58
C LEU A 310 19.54 14.53 -12.29
N VAL A 311 18.85 13.57 -12.93
CA VAL A 311 19.19 12.13 -12.86
C VAL A 311 20.39 11.80 -13.75
N PHE A 312 20.45 12.34 -14.97
CA PHE A 312 21.46 12.03 -15.97
C PHE A 312 22.10 13.32 -16.52
N PRO A 313 23.18 13.83 -15.88
CA PRO A 313 23.71 15.17 -16.18
C PRO A 313 24.45 15.26 -17.51
N TYR A 314 25.06 14.16 -17.94
CA TYR A 314 25.91 14.09 -19.14
C TYR A 314 25.37 13.13 -20.20
N ASP A 315 24.39 12.29 -19.84
CA ASP A 315 23.80 11.27 -20.71
C ASP A 315 22.41 11.69 -21.21
N ASN A 316 22.20 11.64 -22.53
CA ASN A 316 20.86 11.81 -23.07
C ASN A 316 20.01 10.56 -22.79
N MET A 317 19.02 10.72 -21.90
CA MET A 317 18.09 9.68 -21.45
C MET A 317 17.39 8.92 -22.58
N ASP A 318 17.17 9.49 -23.76
CA ASP A 318 16.57 8.78 -24.90
C ASP A 318 17.57 7.79 -25.52
N LYS A 319 18.84 8.21 -25.66
CA LYS A 319 19.94 7.41 -26.24
C LYS A 319 20.40 6.27 -25.34
N MET A 320 20.28 6.42 -24.02
CA MET A 320 20.69 5.39 -23.04
C MET A 320 19.91 4.07 -23.22
N LEU A 321 20.59 2.93 -23.02
CA LEU A 321 19.94 1.63 -23.07
C LEU A 321 18.87 1.52 -21.98
N ARG A 322 17.72 0.95 -22.34
CA ARG A 322 16.57 0.81 -21.44
C ARG A 322 16.92 0.19 -20.09
N LYS A 323 17.72 -0.89 -20.09
CA LYS A 323 18.16 -1.61 -18.89
C LYS A 323 18.98 -0.73 -17.93
N GLU A 324 19.71 0.24 -18.46
CA GLU A 324 20.62 1.11 -17.70
C GLU A 324 19.85 2.27 -17.08
N LYS A 325 18.88 2.87 -17.79
CA LYS A 325 18.03 3.95 -17.24
C LYS A 325 16.93 3.46 -16.30
N GLU A 326 16.36 2.28 -16.51
CA GLU A 326 15.28 1.72 -15.66
C GLU A 326 15.64 1.65 -14.15
N GLY A 327 16.91 1.38 -13.81
CA GLY A 327 17.37 1.23 -12.43
C GLY A 327 17.48 2.56 -11.67
N PRO A 328 18.34 3.50 -12.11
CA PRO A 328 18.49 4.83 -11.52
C PRO A 328 17.18 5.61 -11.45
N VAL A 329 16.41 5.65 -12.54
CA VAL A 329 15.10 6.34 -12.59
C VAL A 329 14.19 5.85 -11.47
N LYS A 330 14.08 4.53 -11.28
CA LYS A 330 13.26 3.97 -10.21
C LYS A 330 13.82 4.30 -8.81
N SER A 331 15.15 4.25 -8.67
CA SER A 331 15.84 4.54 -7.42
C SER A 331 15.62 5.99 -6.96
N VAL A 332 15.74 6.96 -7.89
CA VAL A 332 15.48 8.38 -7.66
C VAL A 332 13.99 8.65 -7.43
N PHE A 333 13.09 8.13 -8.28
CA PHE A 333 11.65 8.31 -8.11
C PHE A 333 11.19 7.86 -6.70
N TRP A 334 11.64 6.68 -6.26
CA TRP A 334 11.40 6.23 -4.88
C TRP A 334 12.06 7.14 -3.84
N ALA A 335 13.29 7.61 -4.04
CA ALA A 335 13.96 8.48 -3.08
C ALA A 335 13.30 9.87 -2.93
N LEU A 336 12.76 10.43 -4.02
CA LEU A 336 11.99 11.68 -4.01
C LEU A 336 10.75 11.56 -3.12
N PHE A 337 9.94 10.52 -3.33
CA PHE A 337 8.76 10.28 -2.48
C PHE A 337 9.12 9.90 -1.04
N GLY A 338 10.30 9.31 -0.80
CA GLY A 338 10.86 9.14 0.53
C GLY A 338 11.18 10.48 1.22
N ALA A 339 11.76 11.44 0.50
CA ALA A 339 12.07 12.78 1.02
C ALA A 339 10.79 13.61 1.29
N ILE A 340 9.87 13.62 0.32
CA ILE A 340 8.56 14.29 0.43
C ILE A 340 7.78 13.76 1.64
N TYR A 341 7.71 12.44 1.81
CA TYR A 341 7.00 11.82 2.93
C TYR A 341 7.52 12.25 4.30
N LEU A 342 8.85 12.34 4.45
CA LEU A 342 9.47 12.74 5.71
C LEU A 342 9.24 14.20 6.06
N CYS A 343 9.12 15.07 5.05
CA CYS A 343 8.97 16.52 5.23
C CYS A 343 7.51 16.97 5.33
N PHE A 344 6.62 16.36 4.54
CA PHE A 344 5.25 16.85 4.29
C PHE A 344 4.16 15.77 4.43
N GLY A 345 4.51 14.50 4.65
CA GLY A 345 3.56 13.41 4.85
C GLY A 345 2.82 12.94 3.58
N MET A 346 1.69 12.24 3.75
CA MET A 346 0.96 11.59 2.65
C MET A 346 0.24 12.56 1.71
N ALA A 347 -0.21 13.73 2.20
CA ALA A 347 -0.95 14.70 1.39
C ALA A 347 -0.12 15.17 0.18
N GLU A 348 1.14 15.55 0.43
CA GLU A 348 2.08 15.99 -0.62
C GLU A 348 2.54 14.82 -1.51
N VAL A 349 2.58 13.58 -0.99
CA VAL A 349 2.81 12.38 -1.81
C VAL A 349 1.69 12.22 -2.86
N TYR A 350 0.43 12.45 -2.50
CA TYR A 350 -0.66 12.44 -3.48
C TYR A 350 -0.55 13.63 -4.46
N ARG A 351 -0.32 14.85 -3.94
CA ARG A 351 -0.20 16.06 -4.78
C ARG A 351 0.88 15.89 -5.86
N VAL A 352 2.12 15.57 -5.47
CA VAL A 352 3.24 15.41 -6.42
C VAL A 352 3.02 14.22 -7.36
N LEU A 353 2.40 13.13 -6.92
CA LEU A 353 2.13 11.98 -7.80
C LEU A 353 1.16 12.33 -8.93
N PHE A 354 0.13 13.14 -8.67
CA PHE A 354 -0.88 13.48 -9.66
C PHE A 354 -0.60 14.77 -10.44
N GLU A 355 -0.24 15.87 -9.76
CA GLU A 355 -0.01 17.17 -10.42
C GLU A 355 1.30 17.21 -11.22
N VAL A 356 2.40 16.76 -10.62
CA VAL A 356 3.75 16.86 -11.23
C VAL A 356 4.00 15.72 -12.21
N PHE A 357 3.75 14.48 -11.78
CA PHE A 357 4.04 13.30 -12.60
C PHE A 357 2.89 12.87 -13.52
N GLY A 358 1.73 13.53 -13.45
CA GLY A 358 0.59 13.27 -14.33
C GLY A 358 0.07 11.84 -14.23
N MET A 359 0.04 11.25 -13.03
CA MET A 359 -0.32 9.85 -12.85
C MET A 359 -1.81 9.62 -13.18
N ASP A 360 -2.10 8.97 -14.31
CA ASP A 360 -3.45 8.55 -14.68
C ASP A 360 -3.78 7.14 -14.15
N PRO A 361 -4.74 6.96 -13.23
CA PRO A 361 -5.17 5.65 -12.74
C PRO A 361 -5.99 4.83 -13.76
N GLU A 362 -6.54 5.48 -14.80
CA GLU A 362 -7.33 4.85 -15.87
C GLU A 362 -6.48 4.49 -17.10
N ALA A 363 -5.16 4.76 -17.06
CA ALA A 363 -4.24 4.54 -18.18
C ALA A 363 -4.34 3.12 -18.74
N GLU A 364 -4.53 3.01 -20.06
CA GLU A 364 -4.84 1.75 -20.75
C GLU A 364 -3.76 0.67 -20.54
N ASP A 365 -2.48 1.05 -20.63
CA ASP A 365 -1.34 0.13 -20.44
C ASP A 365 -1.16 -0.37 -19.00
N CYS A 366 -1.90 0.22 -18.06
CA CYS A 366 -1.93 -0.11 -16.64
C CYS A 366 -3.24 -0.76 -16.19
N GLN A 367 -4.22 -0.98 -17.10
CA GLN A 367 -5.47 -1.63 -16.73
C GLN A 367 -5.26 -3.11 -16.37
N PRO A 368 -5.99 -3.64 -15.36
CA PRO A 368 -5.89 -5.02 -14.96
C PRO A 368 -6.47 -5.94 -16.03
N ARG A 369 -6.02 -7.20 -16.08
CA ARG A 369 -6.60 -8.18 -16.99
C ARG A 369 -8.07 -8.41 -16.66
N LEU A 370 -8.92 -8.40 -17.68
CA LEU A 370 -10.34 -8.71 -17.54
C LEU A 370 -10.52 -10.10 -16.91
N ARG A 371 -11.33 -10.18 -15.86
CA ARG A 371 -11.63 -11.37 -15.06
C ARG A 371 -13.13 -11.45 -14.88
N ARG A 372 -13.71 -12.65 -14.80
CA ARG A 372 -15.10 -12.81 -14.36
C ARG A 372 -15.22 -12.28 -12.94
N GLN A 373 -15.88 -11.14 -12.78
CA GLN A 373 -16.28 -10.63 -11.47
C GLN A 373 -17.47 -11.48 -10.97
N LEU A 374 -17.52 -11.70 -9.66
CA LEU A 374 -18.71 -12.26 -9.01
C LEU A 374 -19.68 -11.11 -8.73
N GLU A 375 -20.97 -11.41 -8.77
CA GLU A 375 -22.01 -10.41 -8.49
C GLU A 375 -21.96 -9.97 -7.02
N ASP A 376 -21.96 -8.65 -6.80
CA ASP A 376 -21.79 -8.03 -5.48
C ASP A 376 -23.15 -7.52 -5.00
N VAL A 377 -23.97 -8.47 -4.52
CA VAL A 377 -25.37 -8.27 -4.08
C VAL A 377 -25.47 -7.21 -2.99
N ASP A 378 -24.43 -7.05 -2.17
CA ASP A 378 -24.34 -5.92 -1.26
C ASP A 378 -24.07 -4.64 -2.06
N TYR A 379 -24.93 -3.64 -1.88
CA TYR A 379 -24.70 -2.31 -2.41
C TYR A 379 -23.46 -1.67 -1.76
N VAL A 380 -22.98 -0.58 -2.37
CA VAL A 380 -21.95 0.29 -1.80
C VAL A 380 -22.64 1.59 -1.41
N SER A 381 -22.16 2.26 -0.37
CA SER A 381 -22.61 3.62 -0.04
C SER A 381 -22.53 4.56 -1.25
N THR A 382 -23.47 5.49 -1.38
CA THR A 382 -23.51 6.51 -2.43
C THR A 382 -22.21 7.33 -2.53
N GLU A 383 -21.48 7.47 -1.41
CA GLU A 383 -20.15 8.09 -1.32
C GLU A 383 -19.05 7.43 -2.19
N PHE A 384 -19.34 6.30 -2.86
CA PHE A 384 -18.45 5.64 -3.82
C PHE A 384 -19.09 5.33 -5.19
N GLU A 385 -20.25 5.92 -5.52
CA GLU A 385 -20.86 5.74 -6.86
C GLU A 385 -20.12 6.53 -7.95
N GLY A 386 -19.45 7.64 -7.58
CA GLY A 386 -18.56 8.39 -8.46
C GLY A 386 -17.10 7.92 -8.44
N LYS A 387 -16.38 8.07 -9.56
CA LYS A 387 -14.93 7.82 -9.62
C LYS A 387 -14.17 8.90 -8.84
N LEU A 388 -13.49 8.47 -7.77
CA LEU A 388 -12.83 9.34 -6.81
C LEU A 388 -11.55 10.01 -7.34
N SER A 389 -11.42 11.34 -7.23
CA SER A 389 -10.16 12.04 -7.50
C SER A 389 -9.19 11.98 -6.31
N TRP A 390 -7.93 12.35 -6.50
CA TRP A 390 -6.96 12.41 -5.41
C TRP A 390 -7.21 13.60 -4.47
N HIS A 391 -7.75 14.71 -4.99
CA HIS A 391 -8.21 15.84 -4.18
C HIS A 391 -9.27 15.38 -3.17
N ASP A 392 -10.22 14.54 -3.59
CA ASP A 392 -11.29 14.01 -2.71
C ASP A 392 -10.79 13.03 -1.63
N ILE A 393 -9.52 12.63 -1.69
CA ILE A 393 -8.82 11.82 -0.67
C ILE A 393 -8.05 12.73 0.27
N VAL A 394 -7.27 13.69 -0.27
CA VAL A 394 -6.45 14.62 0.53
C VAL A 394 -7.31 15.64 1.28
N ALA A 395 -8.33 16.19 0.61
CA ALA A 395 -9.31 17.09 1.19
C ALA A 395 -10.51 16.32 1.82
N TYR A 396 -10.40 15.01 2.02
CA TYR A 396 -11.43 14.24 2.72
C TYR A 396 -11.54 14.70 4.17
N LYS A 397 -12.49 15.60 4.42
CA LYS A 397 -13.00 15.84 5.76
C LYS A 397 -14.09 14.79 6.01
N PRO A 398 -14.02 14.00 7.10
CA PRO A 398 -15.17 13.22 7.52
C PRO A 398 -16.36 14.18 7.71
N PRO A 399 -17.58 13.80 7.29
CA PRO A 399 -18.81 14.52 7.63
C PRO A 399 -18.92 14.81 9.13
N ALA A 400 -19.69 15.82 9.53
CA ALA A 400 -19.82 16.22 10.94
C ALA A 400 -20.47 15.12 11.83
N ASP A 401 -21.23 14.23 11.21
CA ASP A 401 -21.83 13.01 11.76
C ASP A 401 -20.95 11.76 11.59
N ALA A 402 -19.82 11.85 10.87
CA ALA A 402 -18.93 10.72 10.63
C ALA A 402 -17.89 10.59 11.75
N LEU A 403 -17.94 9.44 12.42
CA LEU A 403 -17.41 9.26 13.76
C LEU A 403 -15.86 9.10 13.83
N PHE A 404 -15.14 9.10 12.70
CA PHE A 404 -13.70 8.81 12.66
C PHE A 404 -12.92 9.71 11.68
N ALA A 405 -11.59 9.64 11.74
CA ALA A 405 -10.70 10.35 10.81
C ALA A 405 -10.64 9.72 9.40
N HIS A 406 -10.73 8.39 9.27
CA HIS A 406 -10.63 7.68 7.97
C HIS A 406 -11.81 6.72 7.63
N PRO A 407 -13.07 7.08 7.94
CA PRO A 407 -14.23 6.19 7.75
C PRO A 407 -14.41 5.73 6.31
N ARG A 408 -14.02 6.55 5.31
CA ARG A 408 -14.08 6.17 3.90
C ARG A 408 -13.19 4.99 3.56
N LEU A 409 -11.95 4.94 4.05
CA LEU A 409 -11.06 3.81 3.79
C LEU A 409 -11.49 2.56 4.60
N PHE A 410 -12.08 2.75 5.78
CA PHE A 410 -12.75 1.66 6.52
C PHE A 410 -13.91 1.06 5.71
N ARG A 411 -14.91 1.87 5.30
CA ARG A 411 -16.07 1.43 4.50
C ARG A 411 -15.70 0.87 3.12
N ALA A 412 -14.58 1.32 2.55
CA ALA A 412 -14.02 0.72 1.35
C ALA A 412 -13.50 -0.70 1.60
N CYS A 413 -13.00 -1.03 2.80
CA CYS A 413 -12.49 -2.37 3.13
C CYS A 413 -13.53 -3.29 3.77
N VAL A 414 -14.42 -2.74 4.59
CA VAL A 414 -15.47 -3.45 5.34
C VAL A 414 -16.83 -3.13 4.70
N PRO A 415 -17.47 -4.10 4.02
CA PRO A 415 -18.71 -3.85 3.29
C PRO A 415 -19.90 -3.62 4.24
N PRO A 416 -20.89 -2.78 3.87
CA PRO A 416 -21.95 -2.35 4.79
C PRO A 416 -22.81 -3.51 5.32
N GLY A 417 -23.02 -4.56 4.53
CA GLY A 417 -23.76 -5.78 4.93
C GLY A 417 -23.14 -6.58 6.08
N MET A 418 -21.93 -6.23 6.56
CA MET A 418 -21.28 -6.90 7.70
C MET A 418 -22.09 -6.79 9.01
N HIS A 419 -22.90 -5.74 9.16
CA HIS A 419 -23.76 -5.58 10.36
C HIS A 419 -24.73 -6.74 10.58
N ARG A 420 -25.12 -7.46 9.52
CA ARG A 420 -26.03 -8.62 9.56
C ARG A 420 -25.46 -9.82 10.34
N PHE A 421 -24.17 -9.81 10.69
CA PHE A 421 -23.48 -10.91 11.37
C PHE A 421 -23.16 -10.63 12.85
N ARG A 422 -23.55 -9.47 13.39
CA ARG A 422 -23.46 -9.16 14.83
C ARG A 422 -24.31 -10.14 15.65
N GLY A 423 -23.89 -10.40 16.89
CA GLY A 423 -24.63 -11.28 17.81
C GLY A 423 -24.65 -12.75 17.41
N ASN A 424 -23.85 -13.17 16.41
CA ASN A 424 -23.64 -14.58 16.13
C ASN A 424 -22.70 -15.23 17.17
N ILE A 425 -22.58 -16.56 17.11
CA ILE A 425 -21.78 -17.35 18.06
C ILE A 425 -20.32 -16.86 18.13
N TRP A 426 -19.72 -16.46 17.01
CA TRP A 426 -18.36 -15.93 16.98
C TRP A 426 -18.23 -14.56 17.65
N ASP A 427 -19.23 -13.68 17.44
CA ASP A 427 -19.31 -12.33 18.01
C ASP A 427 -19.53 -12.35 19.54
N PHE A 428 -20.13 -13.44 20.05
CA PHE A 428 -20.33 -13.70 21.48
C PHE A 428 -19.14 -14.42 22.14
N GLU A 429 -18.71 -15.57 21.59
CA GLU A 429 -17.70 -16.44 22.24
C GLU A 429 -16.26 -16.05 21.91
N ASN A 430 -15.98 -15.72 20.65
CA ASN A 430 -14.61 -15.60 20.14
C ASN A 430 -14.11 -14.15 20.15
N ARG A 431 -14.97 -13.18 19.80
CA ARG A 431 -14.61 -11.76 19.79
C ARG A 431 -14.03 -11.27 21.13
N PRO A 432 -14.58 -11.59 22.32
CA PRO A 432 -14.00 -11.15 23.60
C PRO A 432 -12.57 -11.69 23.79
N GLN A 433 -12.35 -12.99 23.51
CA GLN A 433 -11.02 -13.61 23.60
C GLN A 433 -10.01 -12.95 22.65
N VAL A 434 -10.43 -12.64 21.41
CA VAL A 434 -9.63 -11.91 20.42
C VAL A 434 -9.29 -10.50 20.92
N MET A 435 -10.28 -9.76 21.43
CA MET A 435 -10.09 -8.40 21.94
C MET A 435 -9.14 -8.37 23.15
N THR A 436 -9.33 -9.24 24.14
CA THR A 436 -8.40 -9.38 25.28
C THR A 436 -6.98 -9.72 24.82
N THR A 437 -6.82 -10.64 23.86
CA THR A 437 -5.51 -11.06 23.34
C THR A 437 -4.77 -9.96 22.56
N LEU A 438 -5.52 -9.04 21.94
CA LEU A 438 -4.99 -7.91 21.18
C LEU A 438 -4.89 -6.61 22.01
N GLY A 439 -5.36 -6.60 23.26
CA GLY A 439 -5.45 -5.40 24.09
C GLY A 439 -6.41 -4.37 23.51
N TYR A 440 -7.67 -4.78 23.28
CA TYR A 440 -8.77 -3.93 22.82
C TYR A 440 -9.98 -4.01 23.78
N PRO A 441 -10.81 -2.95 23.89
CA PRO A 441 -10.64 -1.64 23.22
C PRO A 441 -9.44 -0.86 23.78
N LEU A 442 -8.90 0.07 23.01
CA LEU A 442 -7.88 1.00 23.51
C LEU A 442 -8.54 2.12 24.32
N GLU A 443 -7.96 2.44 25.47
CA GLU A 443 -8.32 3.62 26.25
C GLU A 443 -7.97 4.89 25.45
N MET A 444 -9.00 5.56 24.95
CA MET A 444 -8.89 6.83 24.23
C MET A 444 -10.02 7.76 24.68
N THR A 445 -9.64 8.92 25.22
CA THR A 445 -10.57 10.02 25.49
C THR A 445 -10.80 10.81 24.21
N ASP A 446 -11.76 10.38 23.41
CA ASP A 446 -12.32 11.23 22.34
C ASP A 446 -13.14 12.36 22.96
N SER A 447 -13.27 13.49 22.25
CA SER A 447 -14.04 14.65 22.74
C SER A 447 -15.55 14.40 22.87
N ILE A 448 -16.04 13.27 22.34
CA ILE A 448 -17.45 12.90 22.18
C ILE A 448 -17.54 11.38 22.42
N PRO A 449 -18.30 10.86 23.40
CA PRO A 449 -18.30 9.44 23.75
C PRO A 449 -18.90 8.53 22.66
N GLU A 450 -19.83 9.04 21.85
CA GLU A 450 -20.44 8.34 20.72
C GLU A 450 -19.39 7.95 19.66
N ILE A 451 -18.32 8.73 19.51
CA ILE A 451 -17.16 8.38 18.67
C ILE A 451 -16.45 7.13 19.22
N THR A 452 -16.23 7.06 20.53
CA THR A 452 -15.57 5.91 21.17
C THR A 452 -16.44 4.65 21.06
N GLU A 453 -17.75 4.75 21.30
CA GLU A 453 -18.68 3.62 21.11
C GLU A 453 -18.67 3.11 19.67
N ALA A 454 -18.86 4.02 18.71
CA ALA A 454 -18.88 3.66 17.30
C ALA A 454 -17.55 3.03 16.84
N ARG A 455 -16.41 3.48 17.39
CA ARG A 455 -15.10 2.89 17.08
C ARG A 455 -15.03 1.43 17.51
N ASN A 456 -15.54 1.12 18.70
CA ASN A 456 -15.57 -0.23 19.24
C ASN A 456 -16.54 -1.12 18.43
N ILE A 457 -17.62 -0.55 17.90
CA ILE A 457 -18.55 -1.22 16.99
C ILE A 457 -17.91 -1.54 15.62
N GLU A 458 -17.21 -0.59 14.99
CA GLU A 458 -16.47 -0.83 13.74
C GLU A 458 -15.31 -1.81 13.92
N LEU A 459 -14.59 -1.71 15.05
CA LEU A 459 -13.56 -2.67 15.46
C LEU A 459 -14.13 -4.09 15.56
N GLY A 460 -15.29 -4.28 16.20
CA GLY A 460 -15.95 -5.59 16.31
C GLY A 460 -16.28 -6.20 14.94
N LEU A 461 -16.93 -5.42 14.06
CA LEU A 461 -17.26 -5.86 12.69
C LEU A 461 -16.01 -6.19 11.87
N GLY A 462 -15.00 -5.34 11.94
CA GLY A 462 -13.75 -5.51 11.22
C GLY A 462 -12.89 -6.66 11.76
N LEU A 463 -12.92 -6.94 13.07
CA LEU A 463 -12.27 -8.10 13.67
C LEU A 463 -12.87 -9.38 13.11
N GLN A 464 -14.20 -9.50 13.11
CA GLN A 464 -14.87 -10.67 12.53
C GLN A 464 -14.50 -10.86 11.05
N LEU A 465 -14.55 -9.79 10.24
CA LEU A 465 -14.13 -9.85 8.83
C LEU A 465 -12.66 -10.27 8.66
N SER A 466 -11.76 -9.83 9.55
CA SER A 466 -10.34 -10.20 9.55
C SER A 466 -10.11 -11.70 9.75
N PHE A 467 -11.04 -12.39 10.42
CA PHE A 467 -11.01 -13.84 10.62
C PHE A 467 -11.83 -14.65 9.59
N MET A 468 -12.64 -14.00 8.73
CA MET A 468 -13.40 -14.69 7.68
C MET A 468 -12.53 -15.05 6.47
N HIS A 469 -12.25 -16.35 6.32
CA HIS A 469 -11.44 -16.87 5.23
C HIS A 469 -12.21 -16.86 3.88
N PRO A 470 -11.55 -16.55 2.75
CA PRO A 470 -12.12 -16.57 1.39
C PRO A 470 -12.80 -17.88 0.91
N SER A 471 -12.85 -18.93 1.73
CA SER A 471 -13.60 -20.15 1.43
C SER A 471 -15.06 -20.11 1.88
N LYS A 472 -15.42 -19.34 2.92
CA LYS A 472 -16.76 -19.44 3.53
C LYS A 472 -17.83 -18.73 2.69
N TYR A 473 -17.77 -17.39 2.59
CA TYR A 473 -18.82 -16.59 1.95
C TYR A 473 -18.44 -15.98 0.60
N LYS A 474 -17.17 -16.05 0.15
CA LYS A 474 -16.69 -15.28 -1.02
C LYS A 474 -17.43 -15.58 -2.35
N PHE A 475 -18.01 -16.77 -2.50
CA PHE A 475 -18.76 -17.14 -3.70
C PHE A 475 -20.19 -16.60 -3.72
N GLU A 476 -20.72 -16.18 -2.58
CA GLU A 476 -22.06 -15.60 -2.38
C GLU A 476 -21.96 -14.08 -2.19
N HIS A 477 -21.01 -13.64 -1.36
CA HIS A 477 -20.71 -12.27 -1.01
C HIS A 477 -19.22 -11.98 -1.27
N PRO A 478 -18.84 -11.44 -2.44
CA PRO A 478 -17.44 -11.35 -2.88
C PRO A 478 -16.53 -10.52 -1.97
N ARG A 479 -17.11 -9.63 -1.16
CA ARG A 479 -16.41 -8.77 -0.19
C ARG A 479 -16.38 -9.33 1.25
N PHE A 480 -17.03 -10.46 1.54
CA PHE A 480 -17.11 -11.03 2.90
C PHE A 480 -15.93 -11.97 3.20
N CYS A 481 -14.72 -11.44 3.02
CA CYS A 481 -13.49 -12.09 3.44
C CYS A 481 -12.39 -11.05 3.69
N TYR A 482 -11.35 -11.45 4.43
CA TYR A 482 -10.30 -10.53 4.87
C TYR A 482 -9.46 -9.87 3.75
N GLU A 483 -9.57 -10.26 2.48
CA GLU A 483 -8.59 -9.93 1.41
C GLU A 483 -8.32 -8.42 1.25
N ARG A 484 -9.33 -7.56 1.41
CA ARG A 484 -9.16 -6.09 1.31
C ARG A 484 -8.40 -5.52 2.52
N LEU A 485 -8.68 -6.04 3.73
CA LEU A 485 -7.93 -5.72 4.95
C LEU A 485 -6.50 -6.30 4.92
N GLU A 486 -6.31 -7.52 4.41
CA GLU A 486 -5.00 -8.13 4.16
C GLU A 486 -4.14 -7.24 3.25
N TYR A 487 -4.73 -6.69 2.18
CA TYR A 487 -3.98 -5.90 1.21
C TYR A 487 -3.48 -4.56 1.78
N ILE A 488 -4.34 -3.76 2.42
CA ILE A 488 -3.90 -2.52 3.08
C ILE A 488 -2.98 -2.82 4.27
N GLY A 489 -3.30 -3.87 5.02
CA GLY A 489 -2.54 -4.38 6.16
C GLY A 489 -1.11 -4.80 5.82
N GLN A 490 -0.92 -5.44 4.66
CA GLN A 490 0.41 -5.72 4.12
C GLN A 490 1.20 -4.42 3.90
N LYS A 491 0.60 -3.40 3.29
CA LYS A 491 1.30 -2.15 2.94
C LYS A 491 1.66 -1.29 4.14
N ILE A 492 0.77 -1.18 5.12
CA ILE A 492 1.10 -0.47 6.36
C ILE A 492 2.12 -1.24 7.20
N GLN A 493 2.05 -2.59 7.25
CA GLN A 493 3.07 -3.44 7.89
C GLN A 493 4.44 -3.29 7.23
N ASP A 494 4.49 -3.27 5.90
CA ASP A 494 5.71 -3.07 5.12
C ASP A 494 6.33 -1.68 5.44
N LEU A 495 5.54 -0.61 5.45
CA LEU A 495 6.00 0.74 5.77
C LEU A 495 6.47 0.86 7.24
N VAL A 496 5.68 0.38 8.20
CA VAL A 496 6.00 0.42 9.63
C VAL A 496 7.30 -0.32 9.96
N MET A 497 7.55 -1.47 9.31
CA MET A 497 8.83 -2.16 9.45
C MET A 497 9.99 -1.39 8.80
N ALA A 498 9.77 -0.72 7.67
CA ALA A 498 10.79 0.11 7.03
C ALA A 498 11.21 1.29 7.92
N GLU A 499 10.26 2.00 8.53
CA GLU A 499 10.52 3.08 9.49
C GLU A 499 11.37 2.58 10.68
N ARG A 500 10.96 1.48 11.33
CA ARG A 500 11.69 0.93 12.49
C ARG A 500 13.11 0.49 12.13
N LEU A 501 13.30 -0.14 10.97
CA LEU A 501 14.62 -0.58 10.52
C LEU A 501 15.55 0.59 10.17
N LEU A 502 15.03 1.70 9.62
CA LEU A 502 15.81 2.92 9.38
C LEU A 502 16.31 3.53 10.70
N MET A 503 15.41 3.72 11.67
CA MET A 503 15.75 4.25 13.00
C MET A 503 16.71 3.34 13.77
N LYS A 504 16.54 2.01 13.68
CA LYS A 504 17.34 1.02 14.42
C LYS A 504 18.74 0.77 13.83
N HIS A 505 18.93 1.03 12.54
CA HIS A 505 20.17 0.72 11.83
C HIS A 505 20.66 1.92 11.01
N LEU A 506 21.17 2.95 11.71
CA LEU A 506 21.60 4.23 11.12
C LEU A 506 22.64 4.09 10.00
N ASP A 507 23.71 3.33 10.21
CA ASP A 507 24.77 3.12 9.20
C ASP A 507 24.39 2.17 8.05
N ALA A 508 23.23 1.51 8.11
CA ALA A 508 22.87 0.49 7.13
C ALA A 508 22.44 1.10 5.79
N PRO A 509 22.98 0.62 4.65
CA PRO A 509 22.52 1.04 3.33
C PRO A 509 21.15 0.41 3.00
N GLY A 510 20.37 1.08 2.16
CA GLY A 510 19.02 0.67 1.76
C GLY A 510 18.90 -0.75 1.23
N LEU A 511 19.92 -1.26 0.52
CA LEU A 511 19.93 -2.64 0.04
C LEU A 511 19.98 -3.66 1.19
N TRP A 512 20.74 -3.38 2.25
CA TRP A 512 20.80 -4.22 3.45
C TRP A 512 19.47 -4.13 4.21
N LEU A 513 18.92 -2.93 4.36
CA LEU A 513 17.60 -2.71 4.97
C LEU A 513 16.51 -3.49 4.22
N GLN A 514 16.50 -3.46 2.88
CA GLN A 514 15.53 -4.21 2.07
C GLN A 514 15.69 -5.73 2.21
N GLN A 515 16.92 -6.24 2.35
CA GLN A 515 17.16 -7.65 2.66
C GLN A 515 16.67 -8.03 4.07
N ARG A 516 16.95 -7.18 5.07
CA ARG A 516 16.53 -7.37 6.46
C ARG A 516 15.00 -7.32 6.62
N HIS A 517 14.37 -6.34 5.99
CA HIS A 517 12.91 -6.15 5.90
C HIS A 517 12.23 -7.39 5.33
N ARG A 518 12.62 -7.82 4.13
CA ARG A 518 12.09 -9.04 3.49
C ARG A 518 12.34 -10.28 4.34
N GLY A 519 13.47 -10.38 5.04
CA GLY A 519 13.79 -11.48 5.94
C GLY A 519 12.85 -11.58 7.14
N LEU A 520 12.50 -10.45 7.76
CA LEU A 520 11.58 -10.37 8.90
C LEU A 520 10.12 -10.57 8.48
N LEU A 521 9.69 -9.96 7.37
CA LEU A 521 8.29 -10.00 6.90
C LEU A 521 7.94 -11.17 5.97
N MET A 522 8.84 -12.15 5.77
CA MET A 522 8.50 -13.35 5.01
C MET A 522 7.27 -14.07 5.62
N ASN A 523 6.31 -14.47 4.77
CA ASN A 523 5.06 -15.16 5.15
C ASN A 523 5.26 -16.51 5.90
N LYS A 524 6.49 -17.00 6.04
CA LYS A 524 6.83 -18.11 6.94
C LYS A 524 6.78 -17.69 8.42
N TYR A 525 7.11 -16.43 8.71
CA TYR A 525 7.24 -15.88 10.06
C TYR A 525 6.01 -15.11 10.50
N CYS A 526 5.38 -14.29 9.65
CA CYS A 526 4.19 -13.49 10.00
C CYS A 526 3.14 -14.34 10.73
N GLY A 527 2.51 -15.31 10.07
CA GLY A 527 1.53 -16.19 10.72
C GLY A 527 2.06 -17.08 11.87
N ARG A 528 3.37 -17.07 12.20
CA ARG A 528 3.88 -17.68 13.44
C ARG A 528 3.39 -16.89 14.65
N TYR A 529 3.36 -15.57 14.58
CA TYR A 529 2.99 -14.72 15.72
C TYR A 529 1.50 -14.86 16.06
N LEU A 530 0.59 -14.83 15.06
CA LEU A 530 -0.83 -15.18 15.23
C LEU A 530 -1.04 -16.56 15.86
N ARG A 531 -0.21 -17.56 15.53
CA ARG A 531 -0.27 -18.90 16.13
C ARG A 531 0.27 -18.93 17.56
N GLY A 532 1.33 -18.17 17.85
CA GLY A 532 1.90 -18.03 19.19
C GLY A 532 0.99 -17.29 20.18
N LYS A 533 0.08 -16.45 19.68
CA LYS A 533 -1.02 -15.84 20.44
C LYS A 533 -2.33 -16.66 20.40
N HIS A 534 -2.28 -17.90 19.92
CA HIS A 534 -3.41 -18.83 19.73
C HIS A 534 -4.58 -18.37 18.84
N LEU A 535 -4.64 -17.09 18.44
CA LEU A 535 -5.66 -16.46 17.59
C LEU A 535 -6.04 -17.24 16.32
N HIS A 536 -5.11 -18.03 15.75
CA HIS A 536 -5.38 -18.90 14.60
C HIS A 536 -6.56 -19.88 14.76
N ARG A 537 -7.01 -20.16 15.99
CA ARG A 537 -8.21 -20.98 16.26
C ARG A 537 -9.52 -20.31 15.87
N PHE A 538 -9.55 -18.99 15.80
CA PHE A 538 -10.77 -18.21 15.53
C PHE A 538 -11.02 -17.95 14.04
N ILE A 539 -10.23 -18.54 13.14
CA ILE A 539 -10.36 -18.34 11.68
C ILE A 539 -11.57 -19.14 11.17
N ILE A 540 -12.53 -18.43 10.55
CA ILE A 540 -13.76 -19.01 10.02
C ILE A 540 -13.46 -19.56 8.62
N TYR A 541 -13.34 -20.89 8.52
CA TYR A 541 -13.21 -21.62 7.25
C TYR A 541 -14.57 -22.10 6.73
N ASP A 542 -14.59 -22.63 5.51
CA ASP A 542 -15.70 -23.51 5.09
C ASP A 542 -15.50 -24.91 5.67
N GLU A 543 -16.59 -25.56 6.06
CA GLU A 543 -16.59 -26.86 6.74
C GLU A 543 -15.88 -27.94 5.91
N LYS A 544 -16.05 -27.90 4.58
CA LYS A 544 -15.44 -28.89 3.65
C LYS A 544 -13.93 -28.71 3.48
N VAL A 545 -13.36 -27.61 3.99
CA VAL A 545 -11.92 -27.32 3.88
C VAL A 545 -11.20 -27.15 5.21
N GLN A 546 -11.91 -26.97 6.34
CA GLN A 546 -11.34 -26.66 7.65
C GLN A 546 -10.23 -27.64 8.06
N ASP A 547 -10.51 -28.94 8.10
CA ASP A 547 -9.53 -30.00 8.38
C ASP A 547 -8.26 -29.86 7.54
N THR A 548 -8.42 -29.50 6.26
CA THR A 548 -7.32 -29.36 5.32
C THR A 548 -6.46 -28.13 5.61
N TYR A 549 -7.02 -27.07 6.20
CA TYR A 549 -6.25 -25.91 6.68
C TYR A 549 -5.59 -26.19 8.04
N GLU A 550 -6.24 -26.93 8.93
CA GLU A 550 -5.66 -27.30 10.22
C GLU A 550 -4.47 -28.24 10.08
N HIS A 551 -4.62 -29.32 9.30
CA HIS A 551 -3.58 -30.34 9.14
C HIS A 551 -2.49 -29.92 8.14
N ASN A 552 -2.84 -29.30 7.01
CA ASN A 552 -1.85 -28.98 5.97
C ASN A 552 -1.13 -27.65 6.22
N ARG A 553 0.08 -27.73 6.79
CA ARG A 553 0.98 -26.58 7.03
C ARG A 553 1.19 -25.67 5.80
N ARG A 554 1.09 -26.19 4.56
CA ARG A 554 1.21 -25.38 3.33
C ARG A 554 -0.01 -24.50 3.05
N LYS A 555 -1.22 -24.92 3.47
CA LYS A 555 -2.45 -24.11 3.43
C LYS A 555 -2.54 -23.17 4.64
N ARG A 556 -2.21 -23.68 5.84
CA ARG A 556 -2.30 -22.97 7.12
C ARG A 556 -1.44 -21.71 7.20
N ASN A 557 -0.19 -21.80 6.72
CA ASN A 557 0.78 -20.71 6.90
C ASN A 557 0.43 -19.44 6.11
N PRO A 558 -0.04 -19.53 4.83
CA PRO A 558 -0.66 -18.40 4.14
C PRO A 558 -1.87 -17.83 4.87
N ALA A 559 -2.90 -18.64 5.20
CA ALA A 559 -4.12 -18.14 5.83
C ALA A 559 -3.85 -17.41 7.17
N THR A 560 -3.04 -18.01 8.05
CA THR A 560 -2.62 -17.38 9.31
C THR A 560 -1.70 -16.15 9.14
N THR A 561 -1.09 -15.96 7.97
CA THR A 561 -0.37 -14.72 7.64
C THR A 561 -1.34 -13.64 7.16
N ALA A 562 -2.26 -14.00 6.26
CA ALA A 562 -3.25 -13.09 5.69
C ALA A 562 -4.20 -12.52 6.76
N VAL A 563 -4.67 -13.36 7.70
CA VAL A 563 -5.46 -12.92 8.86
C VAL A 563 -4.67 -11.94 9.73
N GLN A 564 -3.38 -12.16 9.96
CA GLN A 564 -2.56 -11.23 10.75
C GLN A 564 -2.30 -9.91 10.01
N GLN A 565 -2.11 -9.96 8.70
CA GLN A 565 -2.05 -8.76 7.87
C GLN A 565 -3.40 -8.02 7.92
N ALA A 566 -4.54 -8.72 7.86
CA ALA A 566 -5.85 -8.12 8.01
C ALA A 566 -6.08 -7.43 9.36
N LEU A 567 -5.56 -7.99 10.47
CA LEU A 567 -5.55 -7.32 11.77
C LEU A 567 -4.72 -6.03 11.77
N HIS A 568 -3.54 -6.01 11.14
CA HIS A 568 -2.78 -4.77 10.93
C HIS A 568 -3.51 -3.78 10.02
N GLY A 569 -4.25 -4.28 9.03
CA GLY A 569 -5.12 -3.47 8.17
C GLY A 569 -6.23 -2.80 8.97
N LEU A 570 -7.02 -3.58 9.70
CA LEU A 570 -8.08 -3.07 10.58
C LEU A 570 -7.56 -2.03 11.58
N SER A 571 -6.47 -2.35 12.28
CA SER A 571 -5.78 -1.46 13.20
C SER A 571 -5.43 -0.11 12.55
N TYR A 572 -4.94 -0.13 11.31
CA TYR A 572 -4.66 1.09 10.55
C TYR A 572 -5.92 1.92 10.25
N LEU A 573 -7.02 1.27 9.89
CA LEU A 573 -8.27 1.98 9.53
C LEU A 573 -8.98 2.58 10.75
N VAL A 574 -8.91 1.90 11.89
CA VAL A 574 -9.64 2.26 13.13
C VAL A 574 -8.83 3.17 14.06
N TYR A 575 -7.52 2.89 14.22
CA TYR A 575 -6.63 3.58 15.16
C TYR A 575 -5.36 4.17 14.51
N GLY A 576 -5.18 4.03 13.20
CA GLY A 576 -4.06 4.61 12.45
C GLY A 576 -2.71 3.90 12.65
N LYS A 577 -1.66 4.45 12.03
CA LYS A 577 -0.30 3.87 12.01
C LYS A 577 0.31 3.65 13.41
N ARG A 578 -0.19 4.34 14.45
CA ARG A 578 0.29 4.18 15.84
C ARG A 578 -0.04 2.79 16.40
N ASP A 579 -1.28 2.34 16.27
CA ASP A 579 -1.72 1.03 16.77
C ASP A 579 -1.09 -0.13 15.99
N VAL A 580 -0.83 0.05 14.68
CA VAL A 580 -0.09 -0.95 13.89
C VAL A 580 1.32 -1.21 14.47
N ARG A 581 2.00 -0.17 14.98
CA ARG A 581 3.30 -0.34 15.66
C ARG A 581 3.13 -1.11 16.97
N ARG A 582 2.12 -0.80 17.77
CA ARG A 582 1.78 -1.52 19.01
C ARG A 582 1.52 -2.99 18.74
N LEU A 583 0.65 -3.31 17.78
CA LEU A 583 0.37 -4.69 17.37
C LEU A 583 1.66 -5.41 16.92
N MET A 584 2.45 -4.81 16.03
CA MET A 584 3.65 -5.46 15.51
C MET A 584 4.75 -5.67 16.57
N PHE A 585 4.95 -4.74 17.50
CA PHE A 585 6.15 -4.72 18.32
C PHE A 585 5.93 -4.96 19.82
N GLU A 586 4.70 -4.88 20.32
CA GLU A 586 4.34 -5.12 21.72
C GLU A 586 3.37 -6.31 21.85
N VAL A 587 2.45 -6.50 20.89
CA VAL A 587 1.55 -7.66 20.89
C VAL A 587 2.16 -8.87 20.18
N PHE A 588 2.73 -8.70 18.98
CA PHE A 588 3.21 -9.82 18.15
C PHE A 588 4.73 -10.07 18.20
N ASP A 589 5.51 -9.29 18.95
CA ASP A 589 6.94 -9.54 19.18
C ASP A 589 7.79 -9.72 17.89
N PHE A 590 7.51 -8.99 16.79
CA PHE A 590 8.11 -9.22 15.45
C PHE A 590 9.66 -9.21 15.38
N GLU A 591 10.35 -8.72 16.41
CA GLU A 591 11.80 -8.68 16.50
C GLU A 591 12.42 -9.76 17.42
N GLN A 592 11.63 -10.60 18.09
CA GLN A 592 12.16 -11.69 18.92
C GLN A 592 12.71 -12.83 18.05
N ILE A 593 14.04 -12.85 17.93
CA ILE A 593 14.80 -13.85 17.16
C ILE A 593 15.13 -15.08 18.02
N GLN A 594 15.26 -14.91 19.33
CA GLN A 594 15.39 -16.00 20.29
C GLN A 594 14.00 -16.50 20.71
N PRO A 595 13.85 -17.79 21.09
CA PRO A 595 12.68 -18.22 21.86
C PRO A 595 12.64 -17.47 23.21
N LYS A 596 11.45 -17.34 23.79
CA LYS A 596 11.34 -16.99 25.22
C LYS A 596 11.97 -18.13 26.03
N GLU A 597 12.58 -17.80 27.16
CA GLU A 597 13.01 -18.81 28.13
C GLU A 597 11.78 -19.60 28.60
N VAL A 598 12.00 -20.89 28.89
CA VAL A 598 10.95 -21.91 29.08
C VAL A 598 10.72 -22.17 30.57
#